data_AF-A0A7K6WF30-F1
#
_entry.id   AF-A0A7K6WF30-F1
#
_cell.length_a   1.000
_cell.length_b   1.000
_cell.length_c   1.000
_cell.angle_alpha   90.00
_cell.angle_beta   90.00
_cell.angle_gamma   90.00
#
_symmetry.space_group_name_H-M   'P 1'
#
loop_
_entity.id
_entity.type
_entity.pdbx_description
1 polymer ?
#
loop_
_entity_poly.entity_id
_entity_poly.type
_entity_poly.pdbx_seq_one_letter_code
_entity_poly.pdbx_strand_id
1 'polypeptide(L)'
;RPRRKWEVFPGRNRFYCGGRLMLARHSGVFVLTLGLILATSGLFFAFDCPFLASHLTLAIPIIAAILFFFVISCLLQTSFRDPGILPRATPSEAADLEKRIDSMGTSTYRPPARTMEVVINKYVVKLKYCYTCKMFRPPRTSHCSVCDNCVERFDHHCPWVGNCVGKRNYRYFYAFILSLSFLTAFIFACVVTHLTLHFLDFCFTVLELVICFFSVWSILGLSGFHTYLVASNLTTNEDIKGSWSNKRGSEFANPYSHKSILTNCCAVLCGPFHPSLIDRRGFIQPDVGTPSSPKSEIPSFGAKTDTSM
;
A
#
# COMPACT_ATOMS: atom_id res chain seq x y z
N ARG A 1 31.98 9.01 0.32
CA ARG A 1 30.92 9.10 1.35
C ARG A 1 30.17 7.79 1.39
N PRO A 2 29.90 7.18 2.56
CA PRO A 2 29.11 5.95 2.64
C PRO A 2 27.70 6.19 2.10
N ARG A 3 27.26 5.36 1.16
CA ARG A 3 25.95 5.45 0.51
C ARG A 3 24.87 4.85 1.41
N ARG A 4 23.67 5.43 1.36
CA ARG A 4 22.48 4.95 2.09
C ARG A 4 21.67 4.00 1.20
N LYS A 5 21.01 3.01 1.80
CA LYS A 5 20.21 2.01 1.06
C LYS A 5 19.08 2.62 0.22
N TRP A 6 18.47 3.72 0.65
CA TRP A 6 17.43 4.42 -0.13
C TRP A 6 17.95 5.04 -1.43
N GLU A 7 19.26 5.33 -1.54
CA GLU A 7 19.88 5.92 -2.74
C GLU A 7 20.09 4.90 -3.87
N VAL A 8 20.06 3.61 -3.52
CA VAL A 8 20.21 2.47 -4.45
C VAL A 8 19.00 1.56 -4.43
N PHE A 9 17.88 2.05 -3.90
CA PHE A 9 16.70 1.23 -3.73
C PHE A 9 16.23 0.70 -5.09
N PRO A 10 16.04 -0.62 -5.26
CA PRO A 10 15.86 -1.21 -6.58
C PRO A 10 14.48 -0.94 -7.19
N GLY A 11 13.51 -0.47 -6.39
CA GLY A 11 12.17 -0.08 -6.88
C GLY A 11 12.12 1.34 -7.44
N ARG A 12 10.95 1.73 -7.96
CA ARG A 12 10.72 3.05 -8.59
C ARG A 12 10.24 4.12 -7.61
N ASN A 13 10.26 3.85 -6.32
CA ASN A 13 9.88 4.82 -5.31
C ASN A 13 10.89 5.97 -5.22
N ARG A 14 10.39 7.19 -4.97
CA ARG A 14 11.21 8.36 -4.67
C ARG A 14 11.28 8.57 -3.16
N PHE A 15 12.46 8.93 -2.68
CA PHE A 15 12.72 9.15 -1.27
C PHE A 15 13.08 10.60 -1.00
N TYR A 16 12.59 11.14 0.11
CA TYR A 16 12.85 12.52 0.53
C TYR A 16 13.25 12.55 2.01
N CYS A 17 13.79 13.69 2.45
CA CYS A 17 14.23 13.92 3.83
C CYS A 17 15.18 12.83 4.35
N GLY A 18 16.16 12.44 3.53
CA GLY A 18 17.14 11.39 3.88
C GLY A 18 16.53 10.00 4.06
N GLY A 19 15.54 9.65 3.23
CA GLY A 19 14.89 8.34 3.24
C GLY A 19 13.71 8.19 4.22
N ARG A 20 13.27 9.28 4.87
CA ARG A 20 12.12 9.25 5.79
C ARG A 20 10.81 9.15 5.04
N LEU A 21 10.64 10.01 4.03
CA LEU A 21 9.44 10.05 3.20
C LEU A 21 9.65 9.18 1.97
N MET A 22 8.58 8.53 1.51
CA MET A 22 8.60 7.69 0.33
C MET A 22 7.32 7.89 -0.48
N LEU A 23 7.44 8.15 -1.78
CA LEU A 23 6.34 8.22 -2.72
C LEU A 23 6.58 7.31 -3.91
N ALA A 24 5.54 7.05 -4.71
CA ALA A 24 5.70 6.50 -6.04
C ALA A 24 6.37 7.50 -7.00
N ARG A 25 6.85 7.01 -8.14
CA ARG A 25 7.48 7.84 -9.18
C ARG A 25 6.57 8.94 -9.72
N HIS A 26 5.29 8.61 -9.92
CA HIS A 26 4.29 9.50 -10.50
C HIS A 26 3.32 9.94 -9.39
N SER A 27 3.65 11.04 -8.71
CA SER A 27 2.88 11.59 -7.59
C SER A 27 2.20 12.93 -7.93
N GLY A 28 2.01 13.25 -9.21
CA GLY A 28 1.39 14.51 -9.64
C GLY A 28 -0.06 14.65 -9.16
N VAL A 29 -0.84 13.57 -9.25
CA VAL A 29 -2.24 13.53 -8.78
C VAL A 29 -2.33 13.73 -7.26
N PHE A 30 -1.32 13.30 -6.49
CA PHE A 30 -1.25 13.59 -5.05
C PHE A 30 -1.15 15.09 -4.76
N VAL A 31 -0.39 15.85 -5.56
CA VAL A 31 -0.33 17.32 -5.42
C VAL A 31 -1.69 17.95 -5.71
N LEU A 32 -2.42 17.42 -6.71
CA LEU A 32 -3.80 17.84 -6.96
C LEU A 32 -4.72 17.54 -5.76
N THR A 33 -4.67 16.34 -5.18
CA THR A 33 -5.44 16.00 -3.97
C THR A 33 -5.16 16.99 -2.83
N LEU A 34 -3.88 17.24 -2.55
CA LEU A 34 -3.47 18.16 -1.49
C LEU A 34 -3.96 19.59 -1.80
N GLY A 35 -3.79 20.04 -3.03
CA GLY A 35 -4.26 21.35 -3.49
C GLY A 35 -5.77 21.51 -3.36
N LEU A 36 -6.56 20.51 -3.75
CA LEU A 36 -8.02 20.52 -3.61
C LEU A 36 -8.45 20.65 -2.15
N ILE A 37 -7.87 19.83 -1.25
CA ILE A 37 -8.22 19.90 0.18
C ILE A 37 -7.84 21.27 0.77
N LEU A 38 -6.64 21.77 0.48
CA LEU A 38 -6.19 23.08 0.97
C LEU A 38 -7.03 24.22 0.41
N ALA A 39 -7.36 24.19 -0.88
CA ALA A 39 -8.15 25.23 -1.52
C ALA A 39 -9.59 25.23 -1.00
N THR A 40 -10.28 24.08 -0.99
CA THR A 40 -11.64 23.99 -0.46
C THR A 40 -11.69 24.41 1.00
N SER A 41 -10.86 23.84 1.89
CA SER A 41 -10.86 24.26 3.29
C SER A 41 -10.45 25.72 3.48
N GLY A 42 -9.52 26.25 2.66
CA GLY A 42 -9.12 27.65 2.70
C GLY A 42 -10.25 28.60 2.31
N LEU A 43 -11.01 28.29 1.26
CA LEU A 43 -12.21 29.03 0.86
C LEU A 43 -13.24 29.01 1.99
N PHE A 44 -13.54 27.82 2.53
CA PHE A 44 -14.47 27.66 3.64
C PHE A 44 -14.12 28.54 4.86
N PHE A 45 -12.85 28.54 5.27
CA PHE A 45 -12.41 29.34 6.43
C PHE A 45 -12.41 30.84 6.14
N ALA A 46 -12.17 31.25 4.89
CA ALA A 46 -12.08 32.66 4.53
C ALA A 46 -13.44 33.31 4.31
N PHE A 47 -14.39 32.60 3.69
CA PHE A 47 -15.64 33.19 3.21
C PHE A 47 -16.87 32.71 4.00
N ASP A 48 -16.95 31.44 4.37
CA ASP A 48 -18.15 30.88 5.02
C ASP A 48 -18.07 30.90 6.55
N CYS A 49 -16.91 30.56 7.10
CA CYS A 49 -16.71 30.51 8.56
C CYS A 49 -17.00 31.85 9.27
N PRO A 50 -16.59 33.03 8.78
CA PRO A 50 -16.85 34.28 9.50
C PRO A 50 -18.35 34.53 9.72
N PHE A 51 -19.15 34.34 8.66
CA PHE A 51 -20.60 34.51 8.73
C PHE A 51 -21.25 33.46 9.63
N LEU A 52 -20.90 32.18 9.45
CA LEU A 52 -21.48 31.08 10.20
C LEU A 52 -21.10 31.13 11.69
N ALA A 53 -19.89 31.58 12.01
CA ALA A 53 -19.44 31.71 13.39
C ALA A 53 -20.16 32.86 14.12
N SER A 54 -20.42 33.98 13.45
CA SER A 54 -21.11 35.13 14.05
C SER A 54 -22.61 34.93 14.18
N HIS A 55 -23.24 34.17 13.28
CA HIS A 55 -24.70 34.02 13.24
C HIS A 55 -25.22 32.69 13.79
N LEU A 56 -24.39 31.62 13.82
CA LEU A 56 -24.81 30.30 14.31
C LEU A 56 -24.01 29.88 15.55
N THR A 57 -22.72 29.55 15.39
CA THR A 57 -21.90 29.07 16.50
C THR A 57 -20.40 29.03 16.17
N LEU A 58 -19.57 29.38 17.15
CA LEU A 58 -18.11 29.24 17.08
C LEU A 58 -17.65 27.77 17.00
N ALA A 59 -18.52 26.81 17.27
CA ALA A 59 -18.19 25.39 17.13
C ALA A 59 -17.89 24.98 15.67
N ILE A 60 -18.47 25.68 14.68
CA ILE A 60 -18.28 25.36 13.25
C ILE A 60 -16.80 25.44 12.82
N PRO A 61 -16.11 26.58 12.97
CA PRO A 61 -14.69 26.68 12.60
C PRO A 61 -13.80 25.74 13.43
N ILE A 62 -14.15 25.47 14.70
CA ILE A 62 -13.39 24.54 15.56
C ILE A 62 -13.48 23.11 15.02
N ILE A 63 -14.69 22.61 14.75
CA ILE A 63 -14.91 21.27 14.20
C ILE A 63 -14.23 21.13 12.83
N ALA A 64 -14.39 22.12 11.96
CA ALA A 64 -13.75 22.13 10.65
C ALA A 64 -12.23 22.06 10.77
N ALA A 65 -11.62 22.80 11.70
CA ALA A 65 -10.17 22.81 11.88
C ALA A 65 -9.66 21.45 12.38
N ILE A 66 -10.34 20.85 13.36
CA ILE A 66 -10.01 19.50 13.86
C ILE A 66 -10.07 18.48 12.73
N LEU A 67 -11.15 18.48 11.95
CA LEU A 67 -11.32 17.57 10.81
C LEU A 67 -10.25 17.80 9.74
N PHE A 68 -9.96 19.05 9.39
CA PHE A 68 -8.93 19.42 8.42
C PHE A 68 -7.54 18.89 8.81
N PHE A 69 -7.08 19.16 10.03
CA PHE A 69 -5.77 18.69 10.48
C PHE A 69 -5.71 17.16 10.56
N PHE A 70 -6.82 16.51 10.95
CA PHE A 70 -6.90 15.06 10.97
C PHE A 70 -6.82 14.47 9.55
N VAL A 71 -7.57 15.01 8.59
CA VAL A 71 -7.55 14.61 7.17
C VAL A 71 -6.15 14.76 6.58
N ILE A 72 -5.51 15.91 6.78
CA ILE A 72 -4.14 16.16 6.29
C ILE A 72 -3.17 15.17 6.92
N SER A 73 -3.25 14.93 8.23
CA SER A 73 -2.40 13.94 8.90
C SER A 73 -2.57 12.55 8.29
N CYS A 74 -3.81 12.08 8.12
CA CYS A 74 -4.09 10.76 7.52
C CYS A 74 -3.61 10.68 6.05
N LEU A 75 -3.79 11.72 5.25
CA LEU A 75 -3.28 11.80 3.88
C LEU A 75 -1.76 11.65 3.84
N LEU A 76 -1.04 12.43 4.64
CA LEU A 76 0.43 12.41 4.66
C LEU A 76 0.97 11.07 5.18
N GLN A 77 0.34 10.49 6.22
CA GLN A 77 0.70 9.17 6.73
C GLN A 77 0.45 8.06 5.70
N THR A 78 -0.62 8.18 4.90
CA THR A 78 -0.89 7.23 3.82
C THR A 78 0.14 7.36 2.71
N SER A 79 0.42 8.60 2.31
CA SER A 79 1.23 8.94 1.13
C SER A 79 2.71 8.66 1.35
N PHE A 80 3.27 9.03 2.52
CA PHE A 80 4.71 9.03 2.74
C PHE A 80 5.26 7.78 3.45
N ARG A 81 4.38 6.85 3.87
CA ARG A 81 4.80 5.61 4.55
C ARG A 81 5.21 4.52 3.56
N ASP A 82 6.08 3.64 4.03
CA ASP A 82 6.23 2.31 3.45
C ASP A 82 4.90 1.55 3.53
N PRO A 83 4.29 1.15 2.40
CA PRO A 83 3.00 0.44 2.37
C PRO A 83 3.12 -1.02 2.78
N GLY A 84 4.33 -1.56 2.95
CA GLY A 84 4.58 -2.97 3.22
C GLY A 84 5.44 -3.61 2.14
N ILE A 85 6.46 -2.90 1.64
CA ILE A 85 7.34 -3.44 0.61
C ILE A 85 8.13 -4.62 1.16
N LEU A 86 8.13 -5.72 0.42
CA LEU A 86 8.97 -6.89 0.71
C LEU A 86 10.36 -6.70 0.07
N PRO A 87 11.44 -7.04 0.79
CA PRO A 87 12.79 -7.04 0.21
C PRO A 87 12.84 -8.01 -0.98
N ARG A 88 13.60 -7.62 -2.02
CA ARG A 88 13.89 -8.53 -3.14
C ARG A 88 14.81 -9.65 -2.64
N ALA A 89 14.68 -10.84 -3.22
CA ALA A 89 15.60 -11.93 -2.92
C ALA A 89 17.03 -11.52 -3.27
N THR A 90 17.97 -11.85 -2.39
CA THR A 90 19.40 -11.72 -2.67
C THR A 90 19.79 -12.62 -3.85
N PRO A 91 20.92 -12.35 -4.52
CA PRO A 91 21.38 -13.21 -5.63
C PRO A 91 21.50 -14.69 -5.26
N SER A 92 21.99 -14.99 -4.04
CA SER A 92 22.07 -16.36 -3.53
C SER A 92 20.69 -16.99 -3.31
N GLU A 93 19.78 -16.28 -2.64
CA GLU A 93 18.40 -16.78 -2.42
C GLU A 93 17.67 -17.00 -3.75
N ALA A 94 17.86 -16.10 -4.72
CA ALA A 94 17.29 -16.23 -6.05
C ALA A 94 17.84 -17.45 -6.79
N ALA A 95 19.16 -17.68 -6.75
CA ALA A 95 19.80 -18.83 -7.36
C ALA A 95 19.35 -20.16 -6.72
N ASP A 96 19.25 -20.21 -5.40
CA ASP A 96 18.76 -21.40 -4.69
C ASP A 96 17.29 -21.67 -4.97
N LEU A 97 16.50 -20.61 -5.16
CA LEU A 97 15.10 -20.74 -5.54
C LEU A 97 14.94 -21.22 -6.98
N GLU A 98 15.76 -20.73 -7.92
CA GLU A 98 15.79 -21.19 -9.31
C GLU A 98 16.20 -22.67 -9.38
N LYS A 99 17.26 -23.09 -8.67
CA LYS A 99 17.65 -24.51 -8.56
C LYS A 99 16.53 -25.40 -8.05
N ARG A 100 15.79 -24.95 -7.01
CA ARG A 100 14.64 -25.71 -6.48
C ARG A 100 13.53 -25.85 -7.50
N ILE A 101 13.20 -24.76 -8.21
CA ILE A 101 12.19 -24.78 -9.27
C ILE A 101 12.58 -25.77 -10.37
N ASP A 102 13.84 -25.77 -10.80
CA ASP A 102 14.34 -26.68 -11.84
C ASP A 102 14.31 -28.14 -11.37
N SER A 103 14.66 -28.41 -10.10
CA SER A 103 14.61 -29.77 -9.54
C SER A 103 13.18 -30.33 -9.39
N MET A 104 12.17 -29.47 -9.32
CA MET A 104 10.75 -29.87 -9.29
C MET A 104 10.18 -30.13 -10.70
N GLY A 105 10.93 -29.81 -11.77
CA GLY A 105 10.53 -30.13 -13.13
C GLY A 105 10.68 -31.64 -13.38
N THR A 106 9.59 -32.32 -13.69
CA THR A 106 9.67 -33.65 -14.31
C THR A 106 10.33 -33.52 -15.69
N SER A 107 11.09 -34.54 -16.11
CA SER A 107 11.87 -34.66 -17.37
C SER A 107 11.01 -34.56 -18.65
N THR A 108 10.24 -33.49 -18.79
CA THR A 108 9.41 -33.16 -19.93
C THR A 108 9.80 -31.76 -20.38
N TYR A 109 9.75 -31.49 -21.68
CA TYR A 109 10.17 -30.23 -22.33
C TYR A 109 9.39 -28.98 -21.85
N ARG A 110 8.51 -29.09 -20.85
CA ARG A 110 7.76 -27.96 -20.30
C ARG A 110 8.52 -27.35 -19.11
N PRO A 111 8.72 -26.02 -19.09
CA PRO A 111 9.34 -25.36 -17.95
C PRO A 111 8.52 -25.61 -16.67
N PRO A 112 9.17 -25.81 -15.51
CA PRO A 112 8.49 -26.10 -14.25
C PRO A 112 7.47 -25.02 -13.90
N ALA A 113 6.32 -25.43 -13.35
CA ALA A 113 5.29 -24.48 -12.94
C ALA A 113 5.84 -23.59 -11.82
N ARG A 114 6.04 -22.28 -12.09
CA ARG A 114 6.50 -21.29 -11.10
C ARG A 114 5.40 -20.87 -10.15
N THR A 115 4.77 -21.87 -9.53
CA THR A 115 3.68 -21.72 -8.59
C THR A 115 3.89 -22.69 -7.44
N MET A 116 3.68 -22.21 -6.22
CA MET A 116 3.83 -22.99 -5.00
C MET A 116 2.50 -22.96 -4.26
N GLU A 117 2.12 -24.03 -3.58
CA GLU A 117 0.89 -24.09 -2.81
C GLU A 117 1.20 -24.00 -1.31
N VAL A 118 0.39 -23.24 -0.58
CA VAL A 118 0.47 -23.12 0.88
C VAL A 118 -0.93 -23.25 1.48
N VAL A 119 -1.04 -23.86 2.64
CA VAL A 119 -2.32 -24.03 3.34
C VAL A 119 -2.54 -22.88 4.32
N ILE A 120 -3.70 -22.22 4.24
CA ILE A 120 -4.12 -21.13 5.13
C ILE A 120 -5.50 -21.46 5.67
N ASN A 121 -5.61 -21.68 6.99
CA ASN A 121 -6.87 -22.02 7.65
C ASN A 121 -7.65 -23.17 6.94
N LYS A 122 -6.91 -24.22 6.51
CA LYS A 122 -7.40 -25.39 5.75
C LYS A 122 -7.66 -25.16 4.25
N TYR A 123 -7.46 -23.94 3.74
CA TYR A 123 -7.62 -23.64 2.32
C TYR A 123 -6.26 -23.63 1.60
N VAL A 124 -6.16 -24.31 0.47
CA VAL A 124 -4.95 -24.30 -0.37
C VAL A 124 -4.91 -23.02 -1.19
N VAL A 125 -3.86 -22.23 -1.01
CA VAL A 125 -3.62 -20.96 -1.72
C VAL A 125 -2.41 -21.08 -2.62
N LYS A 126 -2.62 -20.82 -3.90
CA LYS A 126 -1.57 -20.86 -4.93
C LYS A 126 -0.79 -19.55 -4.97
N LEU A 127 0.49 -19.61 -4.58
CA LEU A 127 1.44 -18.52 -4.66
C LEU A 127 2.01 -18.40 -6.07
N LYS A 128 2.19 -17.16 -6.51
CA LYS A 128 2.78 -16.84 -7.81
C LYS A 128 4.20 -16.34 -7.63
N TYR A 129 5.11 -16.79 -8.49
CA TYR A 129 6.47 -16.26 -8.53
C TYR A 129 6.51 -14.83 -9.08
N CYS A 130 7.34 -13.97 -8.49
CA CYS A 130 7.64 -12.64 -8.98
C CYS A 130 9.00 -12.62 -9.66
N TYR A 131 9.03 -12.43 -10.98
CA TYR A 131 10.27 -12.37 -11.74
C TYR A 131 11.15 -11.16 -11.40
N THR A 132 10.54 -10.01 -11.09
CA THR A 132 11.26 -8.80 -10.73
C THR A 132 11.91 -8.87 -9.35
N CYS A 133 11.17 -9.37 -8.35
CA CYS A 133 11.66 -9.46 -6.97
C CYS A 133 12.32 -10.80 -6.64
N LYS A 134 12.34 -11.74 -7.60
CA LYS A 134 12.93 -13.07 -7.51
C LYS A 134 12.47 -13.91 -6.31
N MET A 135 11.18 -13.83 -5.99
CA MET A 135 10.59 -14.50 -4.83
C MET A 135 9.20 -15.06 -5.14
N PHE A 136 8.78 -16.13 -4.46
CA PHE A 136 7.36 -16.47 -4.38
C PHE A 136 6.64 -15.43 -3.55
N ARG A 137 5.60 -14.82 -4.12
CA ARG A 137 4.81 -13.79 -3.43
C ARG A 137 4.07 -14.43 -2.27
N PRO A 138 4.28 -13.98 -1.01
CA PRO A 138 3.52 -14.46 0.12
C PRO A 138 2.01 -14.25 -0.10
N PRO A 139 1.15 -14.92 0.68
CA PRO A 139 -0.29 -14.71 0.58
C PRO A 139 -0.68 -13.23 0.66
N ARG A 140 -1.69 -12.84 -0.13
CA ARG A 140 -2.18 -11.46 -0.27
C ARG A 140 -1.13 -10.43 -0.78
N THR A 141 0.03 -10.88 -1.24
CA THR A 141 1.06 -10.00 -1.83
C THR A 141 0.86 -9.88 -3.33
N SER A 142 1.00 -8.67 -3.86
CA SER A 142 1.03 -8.43 -5.30
C SER A 142 2.18 -7.50 -5.67
N HIS A 143 2.72 -7.69 -6.87
CA HIS A 143 3.73 -6.80 -7.42
C HIS A 143 3.04 -5.63 -8.12
N CYS A 144 3.36 -4.41 -7.70
CA CYS A 144 2.93 -3.19 -8.38
C CYS A 144 4.01 -2.79 -9.39
N SER A 145 3.69 -2.81 -10.67
CA SER A 145 4.61 -2.39 -11.75
C SER A 145 4.94 -0.89 -11.74
N VAL A 146 4.06 -0.06 -11.18
CA VAL A 146 4.28 1.40 -11.05
C VAL A 146 5.36 1.70 -10.02
N CYS A 147 5.24 1.11 -8.82
CA CYS A 147 6.24 1.24 -7.76
C CYS A 147 7.43 0.29 -7.94
N ASP A 148 7.30 -0.72 -8.80
CA ASP A 148 8.26 -1.80 -9.04
C ASP A 148 8.65 -2.59 -7.78
N ASN A 149 7.63 -2.92 -6.97
CA ASN A 149 7.79 -3.59 -5.69
C ASN A 149 6.68 -4.60 -5.42
N CYS A 150 7.01 -5.70 -4.73
CA CYS A 150 6.03 -6.54 -4.07
C CYS A 150 5.58 -5.86 -2.79
N VAL A 151 4.27 -5.67 -2.63
CA VAL A 151 3.67 -5.05 -1.43
C VAL A 151 2.83 -6.09 -0.72
N GLU A 152 3.07 -6.26 0.58
CA GLU A 152 2.33 -7.17 1.44
C GLU A 152 0.91 -6.65 1.67
N ARG A 153 -0.07 -7.56 1.66
CA ARG A 153 -1.51 -7.24 1.72
C ARG A 153 -1.84 -6.09 0.76
N PHE A 154 -1.39 -6.23 -0.48
CA PHE A 154 -1.54 -5.20 -1.51
C PHE A 154 -3.02 -4.94 -1.76
N ASP A 155 -3.44 -3.70 -1.61
CA ASP A 155 -4.80 -3.29 -1.89
C ASP A 155 -4.92 -2.73 -3.31
N HIS A 156 -4.22 -1.63 -3.57
CA HIS A 156 -4.13 -1.03 -4.90
C HIS A 156 -2.96 -0.04 -4.98
N HIS A 157 -2.64 0.40 -6.20
CA HIS A 157 -1.84 1.60 -6.40
C HIS A 157 -2.77 2.80 -6.53
N CYS A 158 -2.59 3.82 -5.72
CA CYS A 158 -3.48 4.96 -5.68
C CYS A 158 -2.74 6.24 -6.13
N PRO A 159 -3.07 6.78 -7.31
CA PRO A 159 -2.49 8.04 -7.78
C PRO A 159 -2.79 9.22 -6.85
N TRP A 160 -3.99 9.25 -6.25
CA TRP A 160 -4.47 10.33 -5.38
C TRP A 160 -3.70 10.49 -4.08
N VAL A 161 -3.13 9.41 -3.54
CA VAL A 161 -2.20 9.47 -2.41
C VAL A 161 -0.74 9.32 -2.85
N GLY A 162 -0.49 9.19 -4.15
CA GLY A 162 0.86 9.13 -4.73
C GLY A 162 1.68 7.93 -4.25
N ASN A 163 1.04 6.83 -3.86
CA ASN A 163 1.70 5.63 -3.33
C ASN A 163 0.81 4.38 -3.46
N CYS A 164 1.39 3.20 -3.23
CA CYS A 164 0.59 2.00 -3.00
C CYS A 164 -0.12 2.07 -1.66
N VAL A 165 -1.31 1.47 -1.60
CA VAL A 165 -2.02 1.17 -0.37
C VAL A 165 -1.84 -0.32 -0.08
N GLY A 166 -1.34 -0.64 1.10
CA GLY A 166 -1.03 -2.01 1.52
C GLY A 166 -1.00 -2.14 3.04
N LYS A 167 -0.45 -3.25 3.54
CA LYS A 167 -0.51 -3.66 4.95
C LYS A 167 -0.19 -2.55 5.96
N ARG A 168 0.84 -1.74 5.71
CA ARG A 168 1.39 -0.78 6.69
C ARG A 168 0.71 0.58 6.68
N ASN A 169 0.05 0.95 5.58
CA ASN A 169 -0.60 2.25 5.43
C ASN A 169 -2.12 2.20 5.23
N TYR A 170 -2.71 1.02 5.04
CA TYR A 170 -4.16 0.86 4.81
C TYR A 170 -5.03 1.53 5.90
N ARG A 171 -4.66 1.42 7.18
CA ARG A 171 -5.46 2.04 8.26
C ARG A 171 -5.52 3.57 8.16
N TYR A 172 -4.43 4.19 7.69
CA TYR A 172 -4.39 5.63 7.47
C TYR A 172 -5.16 6.02 6.21
N PHE A 173 -5.11 5.17 5.17
CA PHE A 173 -5.89 5.37 3.96
C PHE A 173 -7.40 5.32 4.28
N TYR A 174 -7.83 4.31 5.04
CA TYR A 174 -9.21 4.17 5.47
C TYR A 174 -9.66 5.36 6.35
N ALA A 175 -8.84 5.74 7.34
CA ALA A 175 -9.12 6.93 8.16
C ALA A 175 -9.17 8.21 7.33
N PHE A 176 -8.30 8.35 6.32
CA PHE A 176 -8.26 9.47 5.39
C PHE A 176 -9.56 9.58 4.59
N ILE A 177 -9.99 8.52 3.89
CA ILE A 177 -11.22 8.59 3.08
C ILE A 177 -12.46 8.83 3.94
N LEU A 178 -12.54 8.20 5.12
CA LEU A 178 -13.68 8.36 6.02
C LEU A 178 -13.75 9.77 6.61
N SER A 179 -12.64 10.29 7.12
CA SER A 179 -12.60 11.66 7.64
C SER A 179 -12.74 12.71 6.55
N LEU A 180 -12.24 12.46 5.34
CA LEU A 180 -12.44 13.34 4.19
C LEU A 180 -13.92 13.35 3.76
N SER A 181 -14.62 12.21 3.80
CA SER A 181 -16.08 12.15 3.61
C SER A 181 -16.80 13.06 4.61
N PHE A 182 -16.45 12.96 5.90
CA PHE A 182 -17.05 13.79 6.93
C PHE A 182 -16.74 15.28 6.74
N LEU A 183 -15.49 15.65 6.47
CA LEU A 183 -15.08 17.03 6.22
C LEU A 183 -15.81 17.62 5.03
N THR A 184 -15.87 16.90 3.90
CA THR A 184 -16.50 17.40 2.67
C THR A 184 -18.01 17.53 2.84
N ALA A 185 -18.67 16.56 3.50
CA ALA A 185 -20.09 16.64 3.80
C ALA A 185 -20.42 17.78 4.79
N PHE A 186 -19.55 18.00 5.78
CA PHE A 186 -19.67 19.10 6.73
C PHE A 186 -19.57 20.47 6.03
N ILE A 187 -18.52 20.68 5.24
CA ILE A 187 -18.34 21.91 4.45
C ILE A 187 -19.53 22.11 3.51
N PHE A 188 -19.96 21.07 2.78
CA PHE A 188 -21.12 21.14 1.89
C PHE A 188 -22.38 21.62 2.62
N ALA A 189 -22.68 21.05 3.80
CA ALA A 189 -23.84 21.47 4.59
C ALA A 189 -23.73 22.92 5.08
N CYS A 190 -22.53 23.34 5.52
CA CYS A 190 -22.28 24.71 5.96
C CYS A 190 -22.40 25.73 4.82
N VAL A 191 -21.86 25.42 3.65
CA VAL A 191 -21.96 26.27 2.44
C VAL A 191 -23.42 26.42 2.00
N VAL A 192 -24.19 25.31 1.97
CA VAL A 192 -25.64 25.38 1.70
C VAL A 192 -26.34 26.28 2.74
N THR A 193 -26.02 26.12 4.02
CA THR A 193 -26.60 26.94 5.09
C THR A 193 -26.27 28.41 4.91
N HIS A 194 -25.01 28.75 4.62
CA HIS A 194 -24.59 30.12 4.38
C HIS A 194 -25.36 30.75 3.21
N LEU A 195 -25.46 30.07 2.06
CA LEU A 195 -26.21 30.54 0.90
C LEU A 195 -27.71 30.75 1.19
N THR A 196 -28.31 29.90 2.02
CA THR A 196 -29.72 30.04 2.40
C THR A 196 -29.98 31.24 3.33
N LEU A 197 -28.99 31.62 4.15
CA LEU A 197 -29.12 32.70 5.13
C LEU A 197 -28.61 34.05 4.60
N HIS A 198 -27.70 34.05 3.63
CA HIS A 198 -27.06 35.25 3.12
C HIS A 198 -26.81 35.16 1.61
N PHE A 199 -27.78 35.67 0.84
CA PHE A 199 -27.81 35.58 -0.62
C PHE A 199 -26.88 36.59 -1.32
N LEU A 200 -25.95 37.26 -0.64
CA LEU A 200 -25.18 38.37 -1.24
C LEU A 200 -23.76 38.00 -1.70
N ASP A 201 -23.20 36.87 -1.23
CA ASP A 201 -21.84 36.42 -1.60
C ASP A 201 -21.89 35.21 -2.56
N PHE A 202 -21.87 35.49 -3.86
CA PHE A 202 -22.12 34.47 -4.87
C PHE A 202 -20.86 33.76 -5.39
N CYS A 203 -19.76 34.47 -5.66
CA CYS A 203 -18.74 33.90 -6.54
C CYS A 203 -17.93 32.76 -5.89
N PHE A 204 -17.38 32.98 -4.69
CA PHE A 204 -16.51 31.99 -4.05
C PHE A 204 -17.30 30.87 -3.36
N THR A 205 -18.42 31.20 -2.71
CA THR A 205 -19.30 30.22 -2.05
C THR A 205 -19.99 29.30 -3.06
N VAL A 206 -20.41 29.80 -4.24
CA VAL A 206 -20.93 28.92 -5.31
C VAL A 206 -19.84 28.05 -5.91
N LEU A 207 -18.64 28.58 -6.13
CA LEU A 207 -17.51 27.77 -6.59
C LEU A 207 -17.23 26.62 -5.62
N GLU A 208 -17.21 26.91 -4.32
CA GLU A 208 -17.04 25.89 -3.29
C GLU A 208 -18.18 24.87 -3.29
N LEU A 209 -19.43 25.31 -3.40
CA LEU A 209 -20.59 24.41 -3.49
C LEU A 209 -20.44 23.42 -4.65
N VAL A 210 -20.01 23.89 -5.82
CA VAL A 210 -19.80 23.05 -7.01
C VAL A 210 -18.69 22.03 -6.76
N ILE A 211 -17.56 22.45 -6.19
CA ILE A 211 -16.44 21.56 -5.86
C ILE A 211 -16.88 20.49 -4.86
N CYS A 212 -17.59 20.88 -3.80
CA CYS A 212 -18.10 20.00 -2.77
C CYS A 212 -19.15 19.04 -3.32
N PHE A 213 -20.08 19.50 -4.16
CA PHE A 213 -21.12 18.67 -4.76
C PHE A 213 -20.53 17.47 -5.53
N PHE A 214 -19.56 17.70 -6.41
CA PHE A 214 -18.93 16.61 -7.16
C PHE A 214 -18.05 15.72 -6.28
N SER A 215 -17.39 16.31 -5.26
CA SER A 215 -16.47 15.58 -4.39
C SER A 215 -17.19 14.66 -3.39
N VAL A 216 -18.31 15.11 -2.81
CA VAL A 216 -19.06 14.38 -1.76
C VAL A 216 -19.47 13.00 -2.24
N TRP A 217 -20.12 12.89 -3.40
CA TRP A 217 -20.63 11.62 -3.91
C TRP A 217 -19.50 10.62 -4.20
N SER A 218 -18.41 11.10 -4.81
CA SER A 218 -17.26 10.25 -5.12
C SER A 218 -16.58 9.72 -3.86
N ILE A 219 -16.38 10.58 -2.85
CA ILE A 219 -15.64 10.21 -1.63
C ILE A 219 -16.52 9.36 -0.70
N LEU A 220 -17.82 9.65 -0.58
CA LEU A 220 -18.76 8.80 0.16
C LEU A 220 -18.87 7.40 -0.44
N GLY A 221 -18.96 7.27 -1.76
CA GLY A 221 -18.97 5.98 -2.45
C GLY A 221 -17.71 5.16 -2.18
N LEU A 222 -16.54 5.80 -2.25
CA LEU A 222 -15.26 5.16 -1.95
C LEU A 222 -15.17 4.71 -0.48
N SER A 223 -15.59 5.56 0.46
CA SER A 223 -15.64 5.23 1.89
C SER A 223 -16.58 4.05 2.17
N GLY A 224 -17.76 4.02 1.53
CA GLY A 224 -18.70 2.90 1.64
C GLY A 224 -18.11 1.60 1.11
N PHE A 225 -17.47 1.63 -0.07
CA PHE A 225 -16.81 0.47 -0.66
C PHE A 225 -15.71 -0.09 0.25
N HIS A 226 -14.82 0.76 0.76
CA HIS A 226 -13.77 0.30 1.67
C HIS A 226 -14.32 -0.14 3.04
N THR A 227 -15.43 0.42 3.50
CA THR A 227 -16.13 -0.07 4.71
C THR A 227 -16.59 -1.52 4.49
N TYR A 228 -17.17 -1.83 3.34
CA TYR A 228 -17.52 -3.20 2.95
C TYR A 228 -16.30 -4.13 2.93
N LEU A 229 -15.18 -3.69 2.32
CA LEU A 229 -13.96 -4.51 2.25
C LEU A 229 -13.39 -4.80 3.64
N VAL A 230 -13.37 -3.79 4.53
CA VAL A 230 -12.92 -3.94 5.91
C VAL A 230 -13.82 -4.92 6.67
N ALA A 231 -15.15 -4.76 6.56
CA ALA A 231 -16.14 -5.65 7.17
C ALA A 231 -16.00 -7.10 6.68
N SER A 232 -15.51 -7.31 5.46
CA SER A 232 -15.32 -8.62 4.83
C SER A 232 -13.89 -9.18 4.94
N ASN A 233 -12.96 -8.42 5.56
CA ASN A 233 -11.51 -8.67 5.54
C ASN A 233 -10.95 -8.96 4.14
N LEU A 234 -11.39 -8.19 3.16
CA LEU A 234 -10.92 -8.22 1.78
C LEU A 234 -10.01 -7.04 1.50
N THR A 235 -9.14 -7.21 0.50
CA THR A 235 -8.50 -6.10 -0.20
C THR A 235 -9.24 -5.84 -1.50
N THR A 236 -9.15 -4.63 -2.03
CA THR A 236 -9.69 -4.26 -3.35
C THR A 236 -9.18 -5.20 -4.43
N ASN A 237 -7.88 -5.53 -4.40
CA ASN A 237 -7.25 -6.46 -5.33
C ASN A 237 -7.82 -7.88 -5.25
N GLU A 238 -8.19 -8.37 -4.06
CA GLU A 238 -8.81 -9.69 -3.91
C GLU A 238 -10.25 -9.71 -4.42
N ASP A 239 -11.01 -8.67 -4.11
CA ASP A 239 -12.40 -8.48 -4.51
C ASP A 239 -12.54 -8.39 -6.03
N ILE A 240 -11.80 -7.48 -6.68
CA ILE A 240 -11.81 -7.31 -8.15
C ILE A 240 -11.41 -8.60 -8.88
N LYS A 241 -10.47 -9.38 -8.31
CA LYS A 241 -10.06 -10.67 -8.89
C LYS A 241 -11.06 -11.80 -8.63
N GLY A 242 -12.08 -11.56 -7.81
CA GLY A 242 -13.00 -12.58 -7.34
C GLY A 242 -12.28 -13.73 -6.63
N SER A 243 -11.22 -13.42 -5.87
CA SER A 243 -10.30 -14.43 -5.31
C SER A 243 -11.02 -15.44 -4.40
N TRP A 244 -12.10 -15.00 -3.77
CA TRP A 244 -12.91 -15.75 -2.82
C TRP A 244 -14.40 -15.76 -3.21
N SER A 245 -14.71 -15.59 -4.50
CA SER A 245 -16.10 -15.56 -4.98
C SER A 245 -16.70 -16.97 -5.02
N ASN A 246 -17.95 -17.11 -4.58
CA ASN A 246 -18.75 -18.35 -4.64
C ASN A 246 -18.85 -18.95 -6.05
N LYS A 247 -18.58 -18.18 -7.11
CA LYS A 247 -18.52 -18.69 -8.49
C LYS A 247 -17.45 -19.76 -8.72
N ARG A 248 -16.45 -19.88 -7.83
CA ARG A 248 -15.41 -20.93 -7.86
C ARG A 248 -15.79 -22.20 -7.06
N GLY A 249 -17.06 -22.34 -6.66
CA GLY A 249 -17.55 -23.42 -5.82
C GLY A 249 -17.67 -22.99 -4.35
N SER A 250 -18.65 -23.55 -3.64
CA SER A 250 -18.97 -23.31 -2.23
C SER A 250 -17.83 -23.65 -1.25
N GLU A 251 -16.76 -24.29 -1.72
CA GLU A 251 -15.62 -24.73 -0.91
C GLU A 251 -14.55 -23.65 -0.67
N PHE A 252 -14.59 -22.49 -1.34
CA PHE A 252 -13.57 -21.43 -1.19
C PHE A 252 -14.10 -20.18 -0.48
N ALA A 253 -14.40 -20.32 0.81
CA ALA A 253 -14.68 -19.16 1.67
C ALA A 253 -13.39 -18.32 1.90
N ASN A 254 -13.53 -17.01 2.12
CA ASN A 254 -12.40 -16.14 2.45
C ASN A 254 -11.69 -16.65 3.73
N PRO A 255 -10.45 -17.20 3.63
CA PRO A 255 -9.76 -17.80 4.77
C PRO A 255 -9.32 -16.77 5.82
N TYR A 256 -9.37 -15.49 5.49
CA TYR A 256 -8.99 -14.40 6.39
C TYR A 256 -10.18 -13.78 7.13
N SER A 257 -11.42 -14.13 6.76
CA SER A 257 -12.60 -13.60 7.44
C SER A 257 -12.82 -14.30 8.78
N HIS A 258 -13.06 -13.51 9.83
CA HIS A 258 -13.45 -13.99 11.15
C HIS A 258 -14.95 -14.31 11.26
N LYS A 259 -15.71 -14.24 10.16
CA LYS A 259 -17.18 -14.41 10.10
C LYS A 259 -17.96 -13.44 11.01
N SER A 260 -17.32 -12.38 11.48
CA SER A 260 -17.90 -11.31 12.29
C SER A 260 -17.39 -9.98 11.75
N ILE A 261 -18.33 -9.07 11.45
CA ILE A 261 -18.04 -7.73 10.91
C ILE A 261 -17.13 -6.97 11.87
N LEU A 262 -17.49 -6.94 13.16
CA LEU A 262 -16.73 -6.21 14.18
C LEU A 262 -15.32 -6.78 14.34
N THR A 263 -15.19 -8.11 14.38
CA THR A 263 -13.89 -8.76 14.52
C THR A 263 -13.02 -8.51 13.28
N ASN A 264 -13.59 -8.51 12.09
CA ASN A 264 -12.89 -8.14 10.86
C ASN A 264 -12.42 -6.67 10.91
N CYS A 265 -13.30 -5.74 11.28
CA CYS A 265 -12.94 -4.32 11.43
C CYS A 265 -11.78 -4.14 12.43
N CYS A 266 -11.87 -4.76 13.60
CA CYS A 266 -10.81 -4.71 14.61
C CYS A 266 -9.50 -5.33 14.11
N ALA A 267 -9.55 -6.49 13.45
CA ALA A 267 -8.36 -7.14 12.90
C ALA A 267 -7.64 -6.27 11.86
N VAL A 268 -8.41 -5.53 11.05
CA VAL A 268 -7.86 -4.68 9.98
C VAL A 268 -7.38 -3.32 10.49
N LEU A 269 -8.13 -2.67 11.37
CA LEU A 269 -7.93 -1.28 11.77
C LEU A 269 -7.19 -1.14 13.11
N CYS A 270 -7.46 -2.03 14.06
CA CYS A 270 -6.96 -1.97 15.44
C CYS A 270 -5.80 -2.92 15.71
N GLY A 271 -5.38 -3.71 14.73
CA GLY A 271 -4.23 -4.61 14.85
C GLY A 271 -2.90 -3.87 15.12
N PRO A 272 -1.89 -4.58 15.63
CA PRO A 272 -0.58 -3.99 15.91
C PRO A 272 0.05 -3.38 14.66
N PHE A 273 0.88 -2.35 14.85
CA PHE A 273 1.66 -1.80 13.75
C PHE A 273 2.74 -2.79 13.33
N HIS A 274 2.75 -3.14 12.04
CA HIS A 274 3.81 -3.99 11.50
C HIS A 274 5.11 -3.18 11.34
N PRO A 275 6.30 -3.78 11.55
CA PRO A 275 7.59 -3.16 11.27
C PRO A 275 7.91 -3.16 9.77
N SER A 276 8.85 -2.31 9.34
CA SER A 276 9.19 -2.18 7.91
C SER A 276 10.21 -3.26 7.62
N LEU A 277 10.00 -4.01 6.54
CA LEU A 277 10.92 -5.07 6.14
C LEU A 277 12.06 -4.54 5.26
N ILE A 278 12.06 -3.24 4.97
CA ILE A 278 13.12 -2.55 4.25
C ILE A 278 13.85 -1.57 5.16
N ASP A 279 15.14 -1.81 5.36
CA ASP A 279 16.02 -0.85 6.03
C ASP A 279 16.45 0.24 5.03
N ARG A 280 15.63 1.28 4.89
CA ARG A 280 15.88 2.37 3.92
C ARG A 280 17.05 3.25 4.34
N ARG A 281 17.22 3.48 5.63
CA ARG A 281 18.16 4.48 6.17
C ARG A 281 19.51 3.88 6.58
N GLY A 282 19.63 2.56 6.61
CA GLY A 282 20.92 1.90 6.79
C GLY A 282 21.94 2.28 5.73
N PHE A 283 23.21 2.09 6.09
CA PHE A 283 24.31 2.21 5.15
C PHE A 283 24.43 0.92 4.33
N ILE A 284 24.91 1.06 3.10
CA ILE A 284 25.33 -0.09 2.30
C ILE A 284 26.60 -0.64 2.97
N GLN A 285 26.59 -1.94 3.30
CA GLN A 285 27.82 -2.59 3.74
C GLN A 285 28.76 -2.69 2.53
N PRO A 286 30.05 -2.33 2.67
CA PRO A 286 31.01 -2.60 1.62
C PRO A 286 31.03 -4.11 1.37
N ASP A 287 31.06 -4.54 0.11
CA ASP A 287 31.14 -5.95 -0.25
C ASP A 287 32.31 -6.58 0.50
N VAL A 288 32.01 -7.34 1.55
CA VAL A 288 32.99 -8.23 2.16
C VAL A 288 33.17 -9.31 1.11
N GLY A 289 34.28 -9.22 0.38
CA GLY A 289 34.65 -10.17 -0.66
C GLY A 289 34.40 -11.58 -0.17
N THR A 290 33.61 -12.32 -0.93
CA THR A 290 33.42 -13.75 -0.71
C THR A 290 34.81 -14.38 -0.57
N PRO A 291 35.12 -15.12 0.51
CA PRO A 291 36.37 -15.86 0.56
C PRO A 291 36.37 -16.77 -0.66
N SER A 292 37.38 -16.61 -1.52
CA SER A 292 37.62 -17.52 -2.63
C SER A 292 37.62 -18.94 -2.07
N SER A 293 36.74 -19.78 -2.62
CA SER A 293 36.67 -21.20 -2.31
C SER A 293 38.09 -21.80 -2.34
N PRO A 294 38.48 -22.66 -1.39
CA PRO A 294 39.76 -23.35 -1.50
C PRO A 294 39.74 -24.15 -2.81
N LYS A 295 40.72 -23.91 -3.68
CA LYS A 295 40.95 -24.77 -4.84
C LYS A 295 41.12 -26.19 -4.32
N SER A 296 40.17 -27.07 -4.63
CA SER A 296 40.35 -28.50 -4.45
C SER A 296 41.43 -28.95 -5.44
N GLU A 297 42.67 -29.05 -4.97
CA GLU A 297 43.71 -29.77 -5.67
C GLU A 297 43.29 -31.25 -5.71
N ILE A 298 42.97 -31.72 -6.92
CA ILE A 298 42.79 -33.14 -7.21
C ILE A 298 44.20 -33.72 -7.34
N PRO A 299 44.62 -34.68 -6.50
CA PRO A 299 45.89 -35.36 -6.70
C PRO A 299 45.77 -36.28 -7.93
N SER A 300 46.69 -36.11 -8.88
CA SER A 300 46.81 -36.99 -10.04
C SER A 300 47.11 -38.43 -9.59
N PHE A 301 46.33 -39.38 -10.07
CA PHE A 301 46.63 -40.81 -9.97
C PHE A 301 47.97 -41.10 -10.66
N GLY A 302 49.00 -41.39 -9.87
CA GLY A 302 50.27 -41.91 -10.35
C GLY A 302 50.17 -43.43 -10.49
N ALA A 303 50.35 -43.91 -11.71
CA ALA A 303 50.56 -45.32 -12.00
C ALA A 303 51.84 -45.82 -11.29
N LYS A 304 51.72 -46.93 -10.55
CA LYS A 304 52.87 -47.77 -10.19
C LYS A 304 52.53 -49.23 -10.45
N THR A 305 53.22 -49.70 -11.49
CA THR A 305 53.61 -51.04 -11.91
C THR A 305 53.78 -52.07 -10.80
N ASP A 306 53.33 -53.28 -11.12
CA ASP A 306 53.66 -54.55 -10.49
C ASP A 306 55.17 -54.76 -10.29
N THR A 307 55.57 -55.32 -9.14
CA THR A 307 56.64 -56.33 -9.09
C THR A 307 56.56 -57.13 -7.78
N SER A 308 56.74 -58.44 -7.94
CA SER A 308 56.73 -59.54 -6.99
C SER A 308 57.79 -59.50 -5.89
N MET A 309 57.43 -59.92 -4.67
CA MET A 309 57.87 -61.16 -3.99
C MET A 309 57.26 -61.23 -2.59
#